data_AF-A0A432UJD2-F1
#
_entry.id   AF-A0A432UJD2-F1
#
_cell.length_a   1.000
_cell.length_b   1.000
_cell.length_c   1.000
_cell.angle_alpha   90.00
_cell.angle_beta   90.00
_cell.angle_gamma   90.00
#
_symmetry.space_group_name_H-M   'P 1'
#
loop_
_entity.id
_entity.type
_entity.pdbx_description
1 polymer ?
#
loop_
_entity_poly.entity_id
_entity_poly.type
_entity_poly.pdbx_seq_one_letter_code
_entity_poly.pdbx_strand_id
1 'polypeptide(L)'
;MSRIIATKAIRGAHKIVERAQEKYEEAVKKFGKEAEVAFPNTAYYLPIIYAMLGYPVKRLGDCGEVLEEARKLLPPVPEEHLWTPYLGPALDAGMATYFAEEVIEAIKYLEDP
;
A
#
# COMPACT_ATOMS: atom_id res chain seq x y z
N MET A 1 -11.57 17.24 -12.85
CA MET A 1 -11.51 15.82 -12.43
C MET A 1 -12.93 15.29 -12.28
N SER A 2 -13.26 14.12 -12.85
CA SER A 2 -14.61 13.53 -12.74
C SER A 2 -14.84 12.93 -11.36
N ARG A 3 -15.95 13.28 -10.69
CA ARG A 3 -16.35 12.71 -9.39
C ARG A 3 -16.46 11.19 -9.46
N ILE A 4 -17.13 10.68 -10.49
CA ILE A 4 -17.36 9.24 -10.67
C ILE A 4 -16.02 8.48 -10.71
N ILE A 5 -15.01 9.05 -11.38
CA ILE A 5 -13.68 8.44 -11.49
C ILE A 5 -12.97 8.49 -10.14
N ALA A 6 -12.97 9.64 -9.45
CA ALA A 6 -12.34 9.76 -8.14
C ALA A 6 -12.99 8.83 -7.09
N THR A 7 -14.32 8.75 -7.07
CA THR A 7 -15.05 7.83 -6.18
C THR A 7 -14.67 6.37 -6.45
N LYS A 8 -14.55 5.97 -7.71
CA LYS A 8 -14.13 4.60 -8.07
C LYS A 8 -12.68 4.32 -7.67
N ALA A 9 -11.78 5.26 -7.91
CA ALA A 9 -10.37 5.14 -7.53
C ALA A 9 -10.21 4.99 -6.01
N ILE A 10 -10.85 5.87 -5.23
CA ILE A 10 -10.79 5.84 -3.76
C ILE A 10 -11.37 4.54 -3.22
N ARG A 11 -12.54 4.10 -3.72
CA ARG A 11 -13.11 2.79 -3.32
C ARG A 11 -12.20 1.62 -3.65
N GLY A 12 -11.49 1.67 -4.79
CA GLY A 12 -10.51 0.66 -5.17
C GLY A 12 -9.32 0.64 -4.20
N ALA A 13 -8.79 1.81 -3.86
CA ALA A 13 -7.68 1.94 -2.92
C ALA A 13 -8.00 1.34 -1.55
N HIS A 14 -9.17 1.63 -0.98
CA HIS A 14 -9.63 1.01 0.27
C HIS A 14 -9.59 -0.51 0.21
N LYS A 15 -10.12 -1.11 -0.86
CA LYS A 15 -10.13 -2.58 -1.05
C LYS A 15 -8.72 -3.17 -1.18
N ILE A 16 -7.82 -2.49 -1.88
CA ILE A 16 -6.45 -2.99 -2.10
C ILE A 16 -5.64 -2.92 -0.81
N VAL A 17 -5.75 -1.82 -0.06
CA VAL A 17 -5.10 -1.69 1.24
C VAL A 17 -5.62 -2.73 2.24
N GLU A 18 -6.93 -2.98 2.28
CA GLU A 18 -7.52 -4.04 3.10
C GLU A 18 -6.98 -5.43 2.71
N ARG A 19 -6.95 -5.76 1.42
CA ARG A 19 -6.36 -7.01 0.92
C ARG A 19 -4.87 -7.14 1.29
N ALA A 20 -4.11 -6.05 1.22
CA ALA A 20 -2.69 -6.07 1.60
C ALA A 20 -2.52 -6.31 3.09
N GLN A 21 -3.39 -5.74 3.93
CA GLN A 21 -3.42 -5.99 5.37
C GLN A 21 -3.70 -7.46 5.68
N GLU A 22 -4.70 -8.06 5.05
CA GLU A 22 -5.02 -9.49 5.21
C GLU A 22 -3.83 -10.38 4.83
N LYS A 23 -3.23 -10.15 3.66
CA LYS A 23 -2.06 -10.92 3.19
C LYS A 23 -0.85 -10.72 4.10
N TYR A 24 -0.63 -9.52 4.61
CA TYR A 24 0.42 -9.23 5.58
C TYR A 24 0.24 -10.03 6.87
N GLU A 25 -0.98 -10.05 7.43
CA GLU A 25 -1.27 -10.80 8.65
C GLU A 25 -1.08 -12.31 8.47
N GLU A 26 -1.48 -12.86 7.32
CA GLU A 26 -1.21 -14.25 6.95
C GLU A 26 0.29 -14.54 6.87
N ALA A 27 1.04 -13.69 6.18
CA ALA A 27 2.49 -13.83 6.05
C ALA A 27 3.20 -13.74 7.41
N VAL A 28 2.79 -12.82 8.28
CA VAL A 28 3.36 -12.68 9.63
C VAL A 28 3.08 -13.91 10.48
N LYS A 29 1.88 -14.50 10.39
CA LYS A 29 1.56 -15.76 11.08
C LYS A 29 2.42 -16.92 10.58
N LYS A 30 2.77 -16.94 9.29
CA LYS A 30 3.52 -18.03 8.65
C LYS A 30 5.03 -17.92 8.84
N PHE A 31 5.60 -16.73 8.69
CA PHE A 31 7.05 -16.51 8.64
C PHE A 31 7.60 -15.71 9.83
N GLY A 32 6.74 -15.03 10.59
CA GLY A 32 7.14 -14.12 11.66
C GLY A 32 7.60 -12.76 11.14
N LYS A 33 7.62 -11.75 12.02
CA LYS A 33 7.98 -10.37 11.67
C LYS A 33 9.45 -10.19 11.26
N GLU A 34 10.33 -11.08 11.70
CA GLU A 34 11.77 -11.00 11.45
C GLU A 34 12.20 -11.57 10.09
N ALA A 35 11.28 -12.19 9.34
CA ALA A 35 11.57 -12.73 8.01
C ALA A 35 12.07 -11.62 7.07
N GLU A 36 13.18 -11.88 6.36
CA GLU A 36 13.74 -10.94 5.41
C GLU A 36 12.86 -10.82 4.17
N VAL A 37 12.70 -9.60 3.67
CA VAL A 37 11.91 -9.28 2.49
C VAL A 37 12.74 -8.40 1.57
N ALA A 38 12.91 -8.82 0.32
CA ALA A 38 13.68 -8.09 -0.69
C ALA A 38 13.25 -8.51 -2.10
N PHE A 39 13.44 -7.60 -3.06
CA PHE A 39 13.40 -7.96 -4.47
C PHE A 39 14.80 -8.36 -4.98
N PRO A 40 14.88 -9.26 -5.97
CA PRO A 40 16.17 -9.65 -6.56
C PRO A 40 16.78 -8.49 -7.36
N ASN A 41 18.12 -8.46 -7.42
CA ASN A 41 18.90 -7.54 -8.26
C ASN A 41 18.62 -6.04 -8.05
N THR A 42 18.26 -5.62 -6.84
CA THR A 42 18.10 -4.20 -6.49
C THR A 42 18.82 -3.83 -5.21
N ALA A 43 19.37 -2.62 -5.17
CA ALA A 43 19.93 -1.99 -3.96
C ALA A 43 18.94 -0.98 -3.34
N TYR A 44 17.70 -0.91 -3.84
CA TYR A 44 16.71 0.09 -3.48
C TYR A 44 15.56 -0.46 -2.61
N TYR A 45 15.79 -1.55 -1.88
CA TYR A 45 14.78 -2.17 -1.01
C TYR A 45 13.48 -2.47 -1.78
N LEU A 46 12.34 -1.97 -1.29
CA LEU A 46 11.10 -1.82 -2.04
C LEU A 46 11.10 -0.44 -2.71
N PRO A 47 11.32 -0.35 -4.04
CA PRO A 47 11.68 0.90 -4.71
C PRO A 47 10.66 2.02 -4.59
N ILE A 48 9.36 1.75 -4.65
CA ILE A 48 8.33 2.80 -4.59
C ILE A 48 8.25 3.37 -3.18
N ILE A 49 8.19 2.50 -2.17
CA ILE A 49 8.19 2.87 -0.76
C ILE A 49 9.45 3.65 -0.41
N TYR A 50 10.63 3.17 -0.84
CA TYR A 50 11.89 3.86 -0.57
C TYR A 50 11.95 5.23 -1.26
N ALA A 51 11.47 5.33 -2.50
CA ALA A 51 11.45 6.61 -3.22
C ALA A 51 10.53 7.66 -2.58
N MET A 52 9.39 7.23 -2.02
CA MET A 52 8.39 8.15 -1.47
C MET A 52 8.62 8.49 0.00
N LEU A 53 9.06 7.52 0.80
CA LEU A 53 9.20 7.66 2.26
C LEU A 53 10.65 7.72 2.74
N GLY A 54 11.61 7.30 1.91
CA GLY A 54 13.00 7.09 2.34
C GLY A 54 13.14 5.94 3.35
N TYR A 55 12.09 5.11 3.50
CA TYR A 55 12.03 4.05 4.50
C TYR A 55 12.59 2.73 3.92
N PRO A 56 13.71 2.21 4.45
CA PRO A 56 14.33 1.01 3.92
C PRO A 56 13.68 -0.25 4.50
N VAL A 57 12.69 -0.79 3.79
CA VAL A 57 12.02 -2.05 4.16
C VAL A 57 12.99 -3.22 3.97
N LYS A 58 13.24 -3.98 5.06
CA LYS A 58 14.16 -5.13 5.07
C LYS A 58 13.52 -6.39 5.61
N ARG A 59 12.54 -6.25 6.50
CA ARG A 59 11.87 -7.36 7.16
C ARG A 59 10.37 -7.25 6.98
N LEU A 60 9.67 -8.36 7.15
CA LEU A 60 8.22 -8.38 7.07
C LEU A 60 7.59 -7.40 8.08
N GLY A 61 8.15 -7.26 9.28
CA GLY A 61 7.71 -6.25 10.27
C GLY A 61 7.64 -4.83 9.71
N ASP A 62 8.59 -4.43 8.86
CA ASP A 62 8.66 -3.11 8.24
C ASP A 62 7.50 -2.86 7.27
N CYS A 63 7.00 -3.92 6.61
CA CYS A 63 5.83 -3.82 5.74
C CYS A 63 4.57 -3.39 6.52
N GLY A 64 4.48 -3.73 7.81
CA GLY A 64 3.37 -3.32 8.67
C GLY A 64 3.35 -1.80 8.87
N GLU A 65 4.51 -1.19 9.12
CA GLU A 65 4.65 0.27 9.25
C GLU A 65 4.24 0.99 7.96
N VAL A 66 4.62 0.43 6.80
CA VAL A 66 4.23 0.95 5.49
C VAL A 66 2.72 0.88 5.27
N LEU A 67 2.06 -0.21 5.68
CA LEU A 67 0.60 -0.34 5.56
C LEU A 67 -0.14 0.66 6.45
N GLU A 68 0.42 1.03 7.61
CA GLU A 68 -0.12 2.10 8.43
C GLU A 68 0.04 3.48 7.77
N GLU A 69 1.16 3.74 7.08
CA GLU A 69 1.28 4.95 6.24
C GLU A 69 0.28 4.95 5.07
N ALA A 70 0.08 3.81 4.41
CA ALA A 70 -0.93 3.67 3.36
C ALA A 70 -2.34 3.95 3.89
N ARG A 71 -2.66 3.48 5.11
CA ARG A 71 -3.95 3.75 5.77
C ARG A 71 -4.17 5.24 6.04
N LYS A 72 -3.14 5.98 6.46
CA LYS A 72 -3.22 7.43 6.67
C LYS A 72 -3.49 8.21 5.38
N LEU A 73 -3.06 7.68 4.23
CA LEU A 73 -3.28 8.27 2.91
C LEU A 73 -4.65 7.96 2.32
N LEU A 74 -5.47 7.08 2.94
CA LEU A 74 -6.79 6.75 2.42
C LEU A 74 -7.80 7.87 2.74
N PRO A 75 -8.28 8.62 1.73
CA PRO A 75 -9.30 9.63 1.96
C PRO A 75 -10.67 8.98 2.17
N PRO A 76 -11.63 9.74 2.76
CA PRO A 76 -13.03 9.32 2.75
C PRO A 76 -13.57 9.23 1.32
N VAL A 77 -14.51 8.32 1.09
CA VAL A 77 -15.19 8.21 -0.21
C VAL A 77 -16.04 9.47 -0.44
N PRO A 78 -15.92 10.14 -1.60
CA PRO A 78 -16.71 11.34 -1.91
C PRO A 78 -18.22 11.12 -1.78
N GLU A 79 -18.89 12.05 -1.10
CA GLU A 79 -20.35 12.07 -0.96
C GLU A 79 -21.06 12.46 -2.27
N GLU A 80 -22.33 12.08 -2.38
CA GLU A 80 -23.13 12.30 -3.59
C GLU A 80 -23.63 13.73 -3.74
N HIS A 81 -23.79 14.48 -2.64
CA HIS A 81 -24.38 15.82 -2.69
C HIS A 81 -23.38 16.95 -2.40
N LEU A 82 -22.14 16.61 -2.03
CA LEU A 82 -21.10 17.59 -1.71
C LEU A 82 -20.04 17.65 -2.82
N TRP A 83 -19.86 18.84 -3.40
CA TRP A 83 -18.80 19.07 -4.38
C TRP A 83 -17.53 19.55 -3.69
N THR A 84 -16.50 18.70 -3.67
CA THR A 84 -15.17 19.00 -3.14
C THR A 84 -14.10 18.80 -4.22
N PRO A 85 -12.93 19.47 -4.14
CA PRO A 85 -11.82 19.17 -5.03
C PRO A 85 -11.32 17.72 -4.85
N TYR A 86 -11.53 16.86 -5.84
CA TYR A 86 -11.24 15.42 -5.73
C TYR A 86 -9.82 15.01 -6.18
N LEU A 87 -9.04 15.93 -6.78
CA LEU A 87 -7.76 15.57 -7.38
C LEU A 87 -6.74 15.11 -6.33
N GLY A 88 -6.52 15.91 -5.28
CA GLY A 88 -5.60 15.55 -4.18
C GLY A 88 -5.95 14.21 -3.54
N PRO A 89 -7.18 14.03 -3.03
CA PRO A 89 -7.62 12.75 -2.44
C PRO A 89 -7.45 11.56 -3.39
N ALA A 90 -7.75 11.72 -4.69
CA ALA A 90 -7.56 10.64 -5.65
C ALA A 90 -6.08 10.28 -5.87
N LEU A 91 -5.17 11.25 -5.78
CA LEU A 91 -3.73 11.00 -5.85
C LEU A 91 -3.23 10.30 -4.58
N ASP A 92 -3.67 10.73 -3.40
CA ASP A 92 -3.32 10.10 -2.12
C ASP A 92 -3.79 8.64 -2.08
N ALA A 93 -5.02 8.38 -2.52
CA ALA A 93 -5.54 7.03 -2.69
C ALA A 93 -4.71 6.17 -3.66
N GLY A 94 -4.22 6.78 -4.75
CA GLY A 94 -3.30 6.12 -5.68
C GLY A 94 -1.97 5.76 -5.03
N MET A 95 -1.41 6.64 -4.20
CA MET A 95 -0.19 6.36 -3.45
C MET A 95 -0.36 5.23 -2.43
N ALA A 96 -1.45 5.26 -1.66
CA ALA A 96 -1.81 4.17 -0.75
C ALA A 96 -1.89 2.82 -1.47
N THR A 97 -2.44 2.83 -2.69
CA THR A 97 -2.54 1.64 -3.55
C THR A 97 -1.15 1.13 -3.97
N TYR A 98 -0.23 2.03 -4.35
CA TYR A 98 1.13 1.63 -4.71
C TYR A 98 1.87 0.97 -3.53
N PHE A 99 1.77 1.54 -2.33
CA PHE A 99 2.37 0.96 -1.14
C PHE A 99 1.80 -0.43 -0.83
N ALA A 100 0.47 -0.57 -0.89
CA ALA A 100 -0.20 -1.84 -0.66
C ALA A 100 0.19 -2.93 -1.67
N GLU A 101 0.22 -2.61 -2.97
CA GLU A 101 0.60 -3.58 -4.01
C GLU A 101 2.08 -3.96 -3.95
N GLU A 102 2.98 -3.01 -3.65
CA GLU A 102 4.40 -3.31 -3.50
C GLU A 102 4.66 -4.23 -2.29
N VAL A 103 3.93 -4.03 -1.18
CA VAL A 103 3.95 -4.96 -0.03
C VAL A 103 3.41 -6.35 -0.41
N ILE A 104 2.28 -6.42 -1.13
CA ILE A 104 1.72 -7.69 -1.62
C ILE A 104 2.75 -8.44 -2.46
N GLU A 105 3.43 -7.75 -3.38
CA GLU A 105 4.41 -8.34 -4.27
C GLU A 105 5.66 -8.78 -3.50
N ALA A 106 6.13 -7.98 -2.55
CA ALA A 106 7.25 -8.35 -1.69
C ALA A 106 6.97 -9.62 -0.88
N ILE A 107 5.73 -9.79 -0.40
CA ILE A 107 5.29 -11.04 0.25
C ILE A 107 5.25 -12.21 -0.74
N LYS A 108 4.85 -12.01 -2.00
CA LYS A 108 4.90 -13.09 -3.00
C LYS A 108 6.33 -13.58 -3.23
N TYR A 109 7.30 -12.69 -3.37
CA TYR A 109 8.72 -13.07 -3.49
C TYR A 109 9.25 -13.79 -2.24
N LEU A 110 8.70 -13.50 -1.05
CA LEU A 110 9.01 -14.27 0.16
C LEU A 110 8.41 -15.68 0.11
N GLU A 111 7.21 -15.83 -0.45
CA GLU A 111 6.48 -17.11 -0.53
C GLU A 111 7.02 -18.04 -1.63
N ASP A 112 7.42 -17.46 -2.77
CA ASP A 112 7.90 -18.14 -3.98
C ASP A 112 9.07 -17.34 -4.60
N PRO A 113 10.33 -17.56 -4.12
CA PRO A 113 11.51 -16.77 -4.48
C PRO A 113 12.06 -16.94 -5.91
#